data_AF-A0A0E9WJU1-F1
#
_entry.id   AF-A0A0E9WJU1-F1
#
_cell.length_a   1.000
_cell.length_b   1.000
_cell.length_c   1.000
_cell.angle_alpha   90.00
_cell.angle_beta   90.00
_cell.angle_gamma   90.00
#
_symmetry.space_group_name_H-M   'P 1'
#
loop_
_entity.id
_entity.type
_entity.pdbx_description
1 polymer ?
#
loop_
_entity_poly.entity_id
_entity_poly.type
_entity_poly.pdbx_seq_one_letter_code
_entity_poly.pdbx_strand_id
1 'polypeptide(L)'
;MRLNVENVPCIVTLCKVGHRHVVDATLLEKACSVASLLISVTHRGTVTCVRKVGGGSLDPESIFEMMETGKRVGKALHAPLMEVLQKEESLGNKRQKVGFLG
;
A
#
# COMPACT_ATOMS: atom_id res chain seq x y z
N MET A 1 15.55 20.70 9.46
CA MET A 1 15.84 20.35 8.04
C MET A 1 14.78 19.36 7.60
N ARG A 2 14.08 19.61 6.48
CA ARG A 2 12.97 18.75 5.99
C ARG A 2 13.52 17.72 5.02
N LEU A 3 13.19 16.45 5.23
CA LEU A 3 13.54 15.37 4.31
C LEU A 3 12.60 15.39 3.09
N ASN A 4 13.15 15.20 1.90
CA ASN A 4 12.36 15.00 0.70
C ASN A 4 11.82 13.56 0.69
N VAL A 5 10.49 13.40 0.68
CA VAL A 5 9.79 12.12 0.70
C VAL A 5 9.06 11.80 -0.61
N GLU A 6 9.24 12.60 -1.66
CA GLU A 6 8.52 12.42 -2.94
C GLU A 6 8.68 11.01 -3.53
N ASN A 7 9.88 10.42 -3.45
CA ASN A 7 10.16 9.11 -4.03
C ASN A 7 9.99 7.94 -3.05
N VAL A 8 9.50 8.19 -1.84
CA VAL A 8 9.22 7.12 -0.87
C VAL A 8 8.03 6.31 -1.38
N PRO A 9 8.16 4.99 -1.59
CA PRO A 9 7.06 4.18 -2.08
C PRO A 9 6.07 3.80 -0.97
N CYS A 10 4.80 3.65 -1.34
CA CYS A 10 3.78 3.05 -0.50
C CYS A 10 3.68 1.56 -0.81
N ILE A 11 3.55 0.74 0.24
CA ILE A 11 3.41 -0.70 0.09
C ILE A 11 1.92 -1.05 0.05
N VAL A 12 1.53 -1.79 -0.98
CA VAL A 12 0.19 -2.36 -1.14
C VAL A 12 0.31 -3.87 -1.04
N THR A 13 -0.50 -4.48 -0.18
CA THR A 13 -0.58 -5.94 -0.05
C THR A 13 -1.84 -6.45 -0.72
N LEU A 14 -1.67 -7.36 -1.68
CA LEU A 14 -2.77 -8.06 -2.34
C LEU A 14 -2.74 -9.53 -1.95
N CYS A 15 -3.87 -10.07 -1.49
CA CYS A 15 -4.02 -11.48 -1.11
C CYS A 15 -4.91 -12.20 -2.12
N LYS A 16 -4.46 -13.36 -2.62
CA LYS A 16 -5.24 -14.22 -3.52
C LYS A 16 -6.20 -15.07 -2.69
N VAL A 17 -7.50 -14.85 -2.84
CA VAL A 17 -8.56 -15.61 -2.17
C VAL A 17 -9.42 -16.28 -3.26
N GLY A 18 -9.31 -17.60 -3.36
CA GLY A 18 -9.91 -18.36 -4.46
C GLY A 18 -9.45 -17.84 -5.83
N HIS A 19 -10.40 -17.46 -6.68
CA HIS A 19 -10.14 -16.97 -8.04
C HIS A 19 -9.91 -15.45 -8.14
N ARG A 20 -10.03 -14.68 -7.05
CA ARG A 20 -9.86 -13.22 -7.06
C ARG A 20 -8.76 -12.77 -6.10
N HIS A 21 -8.41 -11.48 -6.14
CA HIS A 21 -7.52 -10.83 -5.20
C HIS A 21 -8.25 -9.77 -4.37
N VAL A 22 -7.81 -9.63 -3.13
CA VAL A 22 -8.30 -8.64 -2.16
C VAL A 22 -7.12 -7.75 -1.76
N VAL A 23 -7.38 -6.45 -1.64
CA VAL A 23 -6.40 -5.46 -1.17
C VAL A 23 -6.67 -5.20 0.31
N ASP A 24 -5.60 -5.08 1.10
CA ASP A 24 -5.71 -4.86 2.56
C ASP A 24 -6.51 -5.97 3.27
N ALA A 25 -6.19 -7.22 2.94
CA ALA A 25 -6.88 -8.37 3.51
C ALA A 25 -6.73 -8.39 5.05
N THR A 26 -7.87 -8.54 5.71
CA THR A 26 -7.96 -8.76 7.16
C THR A 26 -7.25 -10.06 7.56
N LEU A 27 -7.00 -10.25 8.86
CA LEU A 27 -6.34 -11.47 9.36
C LEU A 27 -7.06 -12.76 8.94
N LEU A 28 -8.40 -12.73 8.95
CA LEU A 28 -9.22 -13.88 8.56
C LEU A 28 -9.17 -14.13 7.05
N GLU A 29 -9.25 -13.08 6.23
CA GLU A 29 -9.13 -13.21 4.77
C GLU A 29 -7.73 -13.69 4.36
N LYS A 30 -6.69 -13.23 5.07
CA LYS A 30 -5.32 -13.67 4.85
C LYS A 30 -5.13 -15.15 5.21
N ALA A 31 -5.76 -15.64 6.28
CA ALA A 31 -5.72 -17.05 6.64
C ALA A 31 -6.36 -17.94 5.56
N CYS A 32 -7.36 -17.43 4.85
CA CYS A 32 -7.99 -18.10 3.71
C CYS A 32 -7.27 -17.88 2.37
N SER A 33 -6.19 -17.09 2.35
CA SER A 33 -5.45 -16.77 1.12
C SER A 33 -4.38 -17.81 0.81
N VAL A 34 -4.17 -18.08 -0.48
CA VAL A 34 -3.15 -19.06 -0.92
C VAL A 34 -1.75 -18.44 -0.97
N ALA A 35 -1.68 -17.19 -1.39
CA ALA A 35 -0.47 -16.40 -1.48
C ALA A 35 -0.82 -14.91 -1.47
N SER A 36 0.16 -14.08 -1.12
CA SER A 36 0.06 -12.64 -1.12
C SER A 36 1.18 -12.04 -1.96
N LEU A 37 0.90 -10.90 -2.58
CA LEU A 37 1.84 -10.11 -3.35
C LEU A 37 1.97 -8.74 -2.68
N LEU A 38 3.18 -8.40 -2.25
CA LEU A 38 3.53 -7.07 -1.78
C LEU A 38 4.09 -6.27 -2.94
N ILE A 39 3.57 -5.06 -3.13
CA ILE A 39 3.94 -4.18 -4.22
C ILE A 39 4.27 -2.81 -3.66
N SER A 40 5.47 -2.32 -3.94
CA SER A 40 5.91 -0.98 -3.54
C SER A 40 5.76 -0.02 -4.72
N VAL A 41 4.99 1.05 -4.54
CA VAL A 41 4.62 1.97 -5.62
C VAL A 41 4.92 3.41 -5.21
N THR A 42 5.60 4.14 -6.08
CA THR A 42 5.88 5.58 -5.91
C THR A 42 4.70 6.45 -6.37
N HIS A 43 4.71 7.75 -6.05
CA HIS A 43 3.66 8.69 -6.49
C HIS A 43 3.47 8.75 -8.02
N ARG A 44 4.52 8.45 -8.80
CA ARG A 44 4.46 8.39 -10.27
C ARG A 44 3.82 7.11 -10.80
N GLY A 45 3.59 6.12 -9.93
CA GLY A 45 3.13 4.79 -10.31
C GLY A 45 4.27 3.85 -10.75
N THR A 46 5.53 4.21 -10.51
CA THR A 46 6.66 3.30 -10.71
C THR A 46 6.68 2.27 -9.60
N VAL A 47 6.72 0.99 -9.99
CA VAL A 47 6.83 -0.15 -9.07
C VAL A 47 8.30 -0.36 -8.74
N THR A 48 8.67 -0.25 -7.46
CA THR A 48 10.06 -0.40 -7.00
C THR A 48 10.37 -1.81 -6.52
N CYS A 49 9.37 -2.52 -6.01
CA CYS A 49 9.52 -3.87 -5.48
C CYS A 49 8.22 -4.66 -5.67
N VAL A 50 8.36 -5.93 -6.02
CA VAL A 50 7.29 -6.92 -6.01
C VAL A 50 7.80 -8.15 -5.26
N ARG A 51 7.09 -8.59 -4.24
CA ARG A 51 7.47 -9.75 -3.42
C ARG A 51 6.28 -10.66 -3.18
N LYS A 52 6.40 -11.93 -3.59
CA LYS A 52 5.47 -12.98 -3.19
C LYS A 52 5.76 -13.42 -1.75
N VAL A 53 4.70 -13.57 -0.96
CA VAL A 53 4.73 -14.16 0.37
C VAL A 53 3.65 -15.23 0.45
N GLY A 54 3.91 -16.32 1.17
CA GLY A 54 3.04 -17.49 1.25
C GLY A 54 3.49 -18.65 0.37
N GLY A 55 3.13 -19.85 0.80
CA GLY A 55 3.56 -21.11 0.18
C GLY A 55 2.75 -21.51 -1.07
N GLY A 56 1.54 -20.95 -1.27
CA GLY A 56 0.69 -21.32 -2.40
C GLY A 56 1.22 -20.85 -3.75
N SER A 57 0.80 -21.49 -4.84
CA SER A 57 1.13 -21.05 -6.20
C SER A 57 0.34 -19.80 -6.58
N LEU A 58 0.87 -19.06 -7.55
CA LEU A 58 0.17 -17.97 -8.22
C LEU A 58 0.34 -18.20 -9.72
N ASP A 59 -0.76 -18.10 -10.44
CA ASP A 59 -0.75 -18.10 -11.90
C ASP A 59 -0.15 -16.78 -12.44
N PRO A 60 0.62 -16.83 -13.54
CA PRO A 60 1.25 -15.65 -14.11
C PRO A 60 0.26 -14.54 -14.48
N GLU A 61 -0.91 -14.89 -14.99
CA GLU A 61 -1.95 -13.92 -15.36
C GLU A 61 -2.47 -13.14 -14.15
N SER A 62 -2.80 -13.83 -13.05
CA SER A 62 -3.17 -13.16 -11.79
C SER A 62 -2.06 -12.28 -11.25
N ILE A 63 -0.79 -12.64 -11.42
CA ILE A 63 0.32 -11.77 -11.00
C ILE A 63 0.26 -10.43 -11.75
N PHE A 64 0.02 -10.44 -13.06
CA PHE A 64 -0.12 -9.21 -13.83
C PHE A 64 -1.33 -8.38 -13.39
N GLU A 65 -2.48 -9.01 -13.18
CA GLU A 65 -3.68 -8.32 -12.69
C GLU A 65 -3.48 -7.72 -11.29
N MET A 66 -2.85 -8.48 -10.39
CA MET A 66 -2.50 -8.02 -9.04
C MET A 66 -1.49 -6.88 -9.09
N MET A 67 -0.52 -6.92 -10.01
CA MET A 67 0.43 -5.84 -10.23
C MET A 67 -0.22 -4.55 -10.72
N GLU A 68 -1.11 -4.65 -11.69
CA GLU A 68 -1.84 -3.49 -12.20
C GLU A 68 -2.75 -2.90 -11.11
N THR A 69 -3.46 -3.76 -10.38
CA THR A 69 -4.32 -3.34 -9.26
C THR A 69 -3.49 -2.66 -8.17
N GLY A 70 -2.37 -3.25 -7.76
CA GLY A 70 -1.48 -2.67 -6.76
C GLY A 70 -0.88 -1.34 -7.18
N LYS A 71 -0.51 -1.17 -8.46
CA LYS A 71 -0.07 0.11 -9.01
C LYS A 71 -1.17 1.17 -8.93
N ARG A 72 -2.40 0.82 -9.32
CA ARG A 72 -3.55 1.74 -9.29
C ARG A 72 -3.86 2.19 -7.87
N VAL A 73 -3.94 1.25 -6.93
CA VAL A 73 -4.18 1.55 -5.51
C VAL A 73 -3.03 2.34 -4.91
N GLY A 74 -1.78 1.94 -5.16
CA GLY A 74 -0.61 2.64 -4.62
C GLY A 74 -0.56 4.09 -5.06
N LYS A 75 -0.86 4.38 -6.34
CA LYS A 75 -0.97 5.76 -6.84
C LYS A 75 -2.14 6.51 -6.21
N ALA A 76 -3.29 5.86 -6.05
CA ALA A 76 -4.47 6.45 -5.43
C ALA A 76 -4.27 6.74 -3.93
N LEU A 77 -3.42 6.00 -3.23
CA LEU A 77 -3.07 6.22 -1.82
C LEU A 77 -2.10 7.40 -1.62
N HIS A 78 -1.21 7.64 -2.58
CA HIS A 78 -0.20 8.71 -2.48
C HIS A 78 -0.82 10.11 -2.39
N ALA A 79 -1.82 10.41 -3.22
CA ALA A 79 -2.46 11.73 -3.25
C ALA A 79 -3.11 12.13 -1.91
N PRO A 80 -4.05 11.35 -1.33
CA PRO A 80 -4.68 11.71 -0.06
C PRO A 80 -3.69 11.70 1.11
N LEU A 81 -2.69 10.82 1.10
CA LEU A 81 -1.65 10.81 2.14
C LEU A 81 -0.88 12.14 2.14
N MET A 82 -0.45 12.62 0.96
CA MET A 82 0.26 13.88 0.84
C MET A 82 -0.61 15.08 1.23
N GLU A 83 -1.89 15.07 0.85
CA GLU A 83 -2.85 16.11 1.24
C GLU A 83 -3.02 16.20 2.76
N VAL A 84 -3.20 15.05 3.43
CA VAL A 84 -3.34 14.99 4.89
C VAL A 84 -2.07 15.47 5.58
N LEU A 85 -0.89 15.06 5.10
CA LEU A 85 0.39 15.49 5.65
C LEU A 85 0.60 17.01 5.51
N GLN A 86 0.29 17.59 4.34
CA GLN A 86 0.38 19.03 4.12
C GLN A 86 -0.61 19.82 4.99
N LYS A 87 -1.83 19.29 5.14
CA LYS A 87 -2.84 19.89 6.02
C LYS A 87 -2.39 19.89 7.48
N GLU A 88 -1.90 18.77 7.99
CA GLU A 88 -1.36 18.69 9.35
C GLU A 88 -0.16 19.63 9.54
N GLU A 89 0.74 19.74 8.55
CA GLU A 89 1.86 20.68 8.59
C GLU A 89 1.40 22.14 8.64
N SER A 90 0.35 22.50 7.88
CA SER A 90 -0.21 23.86 7.86
C SER A 90 -0.82 24.30 9.20
N LEU A 91 -1.33 23.35 9.99
CA LEU A 91 -1.90 23.60 11.31
C LEU A 91 -0.80 23.85 12.36
N GLY A 92 0.40 23.31 12.13
CA GLY A 92 1.58 23.52 12.97
C GLY A 92 1.33 23.23 14.44
N ASN A 93 1.90 24.05 15.33
CA ASN A 93 1.75 23.90 16.78
C ASN A 93 0.36 24.29 17.31
N LYS A 94 -0.56 24.76 16.45
CA LYS A 94 -1.93 25.10 16.86
C LYS A 94 -2.83 23.85 16.96
N ARG A 95 -2.40 22.75 16.34
CA ARG A 95 -3.07 21.45 16.45
C ARG A 95 -2.76 20.85 17.82
N GLN A 96 -3.79 20.59 18.63
CA GLN A 96 -3.64 19.70 19.77
C GLN A 96 -3.26 18.31 19.26
N LYS A 97 -2.05 17.87 19.60
CA LYS A 97 -1.61 16.52 19.29
C LYS A 97 -2.41 15.57 20.18
N VAL A 98 -2.98 14.55 19.57
CA VAL A 98 -3.70 13.49 20.26
C VAL A 98 -3.01 12.20 19.92
N GLY A 99 -2.56 11.49 20.94
CA GLY A 99 -1.79 10.26 20.80
C GLY A 99 -1.63 9.58 22.14
N PHE A 100 -1.09 8.37 22.14
CA PHE A 100 -0.88 7.59 23.36
C PHE A 100 0.11 8.24 24.33
N LEU A 101 0.93 9.17 23.84
CA LEU A 101 1.88 9.97 24.60
C LEU A 101 1.70 11.43 24.16
N GLY A 102 1.04 12.23 25.01
CA GLY A 102 0.88 13.71 24.97
C GLY A 102 1.11 14.44 23.66
#